data_AF-J5XP62-F1
#
_entry.id   AF-J5XP62-F1
#
_cell.length_a   1.000
_cell.length_b   1.000
_cell.length_c   1.000
_cell.angle_alpha   90.00
_cell.angle_beta   90.00
_cell.angle_gamma   90.00
#
_symmetry.space_group_name_H-M   'P 1'
#
loop_
_entity.id
_entity.type
_entity.pdbx_description
1 polymer ?
#
loop_
_entity_poly.entity_id
_entity_poly.type
_entity_poly.pdbx_seq_one_letter_code
_entity_poly.pdbx_strand_id
1 'polypeptide(L)'
;MKILKELDELTAAEVISPEVAERIRHYAEQRTQSNSSHRLLTVFGALGAILIALGVIVLLAHNWDELPRWIKTFFSFLPLLAGQAACGYLLFKKGLTSWRGEAAAAFTALTIGATIAMVHQVYNLPDSSFASFLTLWLILALPTLYLMRSRATAVLYYIGIGALCILGYREWPTYYTSLVTFTLILPFYIWHIRYKANSAITYAFHWLTVVFSGIALFILSANIRDDGAILWFVLLSAIYLMIGKYLQTSIYYNAYKVAALLCIPICFFIEDFPSFNNYTLYTTIAIVLFYFLLIAKYYYIDKKEKILDLVLVFPLLYIFSIYLVRLYLYDLVILAFGAYYIWKGFKSERSLVVNYGLSVISVEIAIRFFDSYYPFIIKGIVFILLGIGFFVANYFILKQKKNA
;
A
#
# COMPACT_ATOMS: atom_id res chain seq x y z
N MET A 1 -11.63 -1.76 -28.70
CA MET A 1 -10.87 -3.02 -28.45
C MET A 1 -9.81 -3.13 -29.54
N LYS A 2 -8.56 -3.49 -29.22
CA LYS A 2 -7.47 -3.58 -30.23
C LYS A 2 -7.83 -4.47 -31.42
N ILE A 3 -8.52 -5.58 -31.16
CA ILE A 3 -8.94 -6.56 -32.16
C ILE A 3 -9.80 -5.99 -33.31
N LEU A 4 -10.61 -4.94 -33.07
CA LEU A 4 -11.42 -4.33 -34.13
C LEU A 4 -10.57 -3.59 -35.18
N LYS A 5 -9.40 -3.09 -34.77
CA LYS A 5 -8.46 -2.39 -35.65
C LYS A 5 -7.60 -3.35 -36.47
N GLU A 6 -7.50 -4.60 -36.03
CA GLU A 6 -6.71 -5.66 -36.65
C GLU A 6 -7.57 -6.53 -37.60
N LEU A 7 -8.90 -6.35 -37.64
CA LEU A 7 -9.80 -7.16 -38.47
C LEU A 7 -9.49 -7.08 -39.96
N ASP A 8 -9.12 -5.90 -40.47
CA ASP A 8 -8.83 -5.70 -41.89
C ASP A 8 -7.51 -6.38 -42.28
N GLU A 9 -6.51 -6.33 -41.39
CA GLU A 9 -5.24 -7.05 -41.56
C GLU A 9 -5.46 -8.57 -41.51
N LEU A 10 -6.29 -9.06 -40.59
CA LEU A 10 -6.62 -10.49 -40.46
C LEU A 10 -7.42 -11.02 -41.65
N THR A 11 -8.27 -10.17 -42.25
CA THR A 11 -9.02 -10.50 -43.46
C THR A 11 -8.11 -10.48 -44.69
N ALA A 12 -7.20 -9.50 -44.79
CA ALA A 12 -6.20 -9.42 -45.86
C ALA A 12 -5.16 -10.56 -45.82
N ALA A 13 -4.85 -11.06 -44.62
CA ALA A 13 -3.98 -12.22 -44.42
C ALA A 13 -4.70 -13.57 -44.59
N GLU A 14 -5.98 -13.58 -45.02
CA GLU A 14 -6.83 -14.76 -45.21
C GLU A 14 -6.98 -15.65 -43.96
N VAL A 15 -6.71 -15.11 -42.77
CA VAL A 15 -6.86 -15.82 -41.49
C VAL A 15 -8.34 -15.96 -41.11
N ILE A 16 -9.16 -14.98 -41.50
CA ILE A 16 -10.62 -14.97 -41.31
C ILE A 16 -11.32 -14.55 -42.60
N SER A 17 -12.54 -15.03 -42.81
CA SER A 17 -13.34 -14.59 -43.96
C SER A 17 -13.97 -13.21 -43.71
N PRO A 18 -14.31 -12.46 -44.77
CA PRO A 18 -14.99 -11.16 -44.66
C PRO A 18 -16.29 -11.25 -43.85
N GLU A 19 -17.04 -12.34 -43.97
CA GLU A 19 -18.29 -12.58 -43.25
C GLU A 19 -18.06 -12.80 -41.75
N VAL A 20 -16.93 -13.42 -41.37
CA VAL A 20 -16.53 -13.61 -39.97
C VAL A 20 -16.10 -12.27 -39.37
N ALA A 21 -15.34 -11.45 -40.12
CA ALA A 21 -14.94 -10.13 -39.68
C ALA A 21 -16.16 -9.24 -39.38
N GLU A 22 -17.17 -9.26 -40.26
CA GLU A 22 -18.38 -8.45 -40.09
C GLU A 22 -19.24 -8.91 -38.90
N ARG A 23 -19.34 -10.23 -38.68
CA ARG A 23 -19.97 -10.77 -37.47
C ARG A 23 -19.27 -10.35 -36.18
N ILE A 24 -17.94 -10.25 -36.18
CA ILE A 24 -17.17 -9.79 -35.02
C ILE A 24 -17.41 -8.30 -34.78
N ARG A 25 -17.47 -7.47 -35.83
CA ARG A 25 -17.83 -6.05 -35.73
C ARG A 25 -19.21 -5.87 -35.11
N HIS A 26 -20.21 -6.56 -35.64
CA HIS A 26 -21.57 -6.49 -35.14
C HIS A 26 -21.70 -6.96 -33.68
N TYR A 27 -21.03 -8.06 -33.31
CA TYR A 27 -20.97 -8.51 -31.92
C TYR A 27 -20.33 -7.47 -30.98
N ALA A 28 -19.23 -6.84 -31.40
CA ALA A 28 -18.55 -5.81 -30.62
C ALA A 28 -19.41 -4.55 -30.47
N GLU A 29 -20.09 -4.12 -31.53
CA GLU A 29 -21.01 -2.97 -31.51
C GLU A 29 -22.20 -3.21 -30.58
N GLN A 30 -22.86 -4.38 -30.69
CA GLN A 30 -23.96 -4.76 -29.78
C GLN A 30 -23.50 -4.78 -28.32
N ARG A 31 -22.30 -5.34 -28.05
CA ARG A 31 -21.71 -5.35 -26.70
C ARG A 31 -21.40 -3.94 -26.18
N THR A 32 -21.02 -3.02 -27.05
CA THR A 32 -20.66 -1.63 -26.69
C THR A 32 -21.90 -0.78 -26.46
N GLN A 33 -22.94 -0.92 -27.29
CA GLN A 33 -24.24 -0.27 -27.10
C GLN A 33 -24.94 -0.77 -25.83
N SER A 34 -24.96 -2.09 -25.58
CA SER A 34 -25.53 -2.65 -24.36
C SER A 34 -24.81 -2.12 -23.10
N ASN A 35 -23.47 -2.16 -23.07
CA ASN A 35 -22.70 -1.71 -21.91
C ASN A 35 -22.80 -0.19 -21.67
N SER A 36 -22.83 0.64 -22.71
CA SER A 36 -22.91 2.09 -22.58
C SER A 36 -24.28 2.55 -22.05
N SER A 37 -25.37 1.97 -22.55
CA SER A 37 -26.73 2.22 -22.07
C SER A 37 -26.89 1.81 -20.60
N HIS A 38 -26.45 0.61 -20.22
CA HIS A 38 -26.47 0.17 -18.83
C HIS A 38 -25.61 1.06 -17.92
N ARG A 39 -24.45 1.53 -18.39
CA ARG A 39 -23.57 2.41 -17.61
C ARG A 39 -24.19 3.79 -17.39
N LEU A 40 -24.76 4.40 -18.44
CA LEU A 40 -25.46 5.68 -18.33
C LEU A 40 -26.66 5.58 -17.39
N LEU A 41 -27.49 4.54 -17.53
CA LEU A 41 -28.61 4.30 -16.62
C LEU A 41 -28.14 4.13 -15.18
N THR A 42 -27.01 3.44 -14.96
CA THR A 42 -26.43 3.29 -13.61
C THR A 42 -25.95 4.63 -13.06
N VAL A 43 -25.30 5.47 -13.89
CA VAL A 43 -24.82 6.80 -13.48
C VAL A 43 -25.98 7.73 -13.15
N PHE A 44 -26.97 7.85 -14.03
CA PHE A 44 -28.16 8.67 -13.78
C PHE A 44 -28.99 8.15 -12.61
N GLY A 45 -29.11 6.83 -12.46
CA GLY A 45 -29.75 6.22 -11.29
C GLY A 45 -29.00 6.55 -9.98
N ALA A 46 -27.65 6.50 -10.00
CA ALA A 46 -26.83 6.87 -8.85
C ALA A 46 -26.95 8.37 -8.53
N LEU A 47 -26.87 9.25 -9.53
CA LEU A 47 -27.06 10.69 -9.34
C LEU A 47 -28.46 11.02 -8.81
N GLY A 48 -29.50 10.40 -9.37
CA GLY A 48 -30.87 10.54 -8.88
C GLY A 48 -31.02 10.09 -7.43
N ALA A 49 -30.46 8.94 -7.07
CA ALA A 49 -30.47 8.45 -5.69
C ALA A 49 -29.71 9.39 -4.73
N ILE A 50 -28.56 9.94 -5.14
CA ILE A 50 -27.80 10.93 -4.37
C ILE A 50 -28.63 12.21 -4.17
N LEU A 51 -29.24 12.74 -5.22
CA LEU A 51 -30.06 13.94 -5.14
C LEU A 51 -31.28 13.75 -4.24
N ILE A 52 -31.96 12.60 -4.33
CA ILE A 52 -33.07 12.26 -3.42
C ILE A 52 -32.57 12.17 -1.98
N ALA A 53 -31.45 11.48 -1.74
CA ALA A 53 -30.87 11.35 -0.41
C ALA A 53 -30.49 12.72 0.17
N LEU A 54 -29.84 13.58 -0.61
CA LEU A 54 -29.50 14.95 -0.23
C LEU A 54 -30.76 15.78 0.05
N GLY A 55 -31.78 15.70 -0.79
CA GLY A 55 -33.06 16.38 -0.57
C GLY A 55 -33.72 15.94 0.74
N VAL A 56 -33.75 14.64 1.03
CA VAL A 56 -34.26 14.10 2.31
C VAL A 56 -33.44 14.62 3.49
N ILE A 57 -32.10 14.63 3.38
CA ILE A 57 -31.22 15.16 4.43
C ILE A 57 -31.50 16.66 4.67
N VAL A 58 -31.66 17.47 3.62
CA VAL A 58 -31.96 18.90 3.74
C VAL A 58 -33.32 19.14 4.40
N LEU A 59 -34.36 18.39 4.01
CA LEU A 59 -35.68 18.50 4.63
C LEU A 59 -35.66 18.07 6.10
N LEU A 60 -34.95 16.99 6.44
CA LEU A 60 -34.79 16.55 7.82
C LEU A 60 -33.97 17.57 8.63
N ALA A 61 -32.92 18.14 8.06
CA ALA A 61 -32.09 19.16 8.71
C ALA A 61 -32.89 20.43 9.02
N HIS A 62 -33.73 20.89 8.09
CA HIS A 62 -34.57 22.08 8.29
C HIS A 62 -35.58 21.88 9.43
N ASN A 63 -36.19 20.71 9.52
CA ASN A 63 -37.18 20.40 10.57
C ASN A 63 -36.55 19.80 11.83
N TRP A 64 -35.22 19.65 11.88
CA TRP A 64 -34.55 18.81 12.87
C TRP A 64 -34.90 19.24 14.29
N ASP A 65 -34.80 20.52 14.61
CA ASP A 65 -34.95 21.01 15.98
C ASP A 65 -36.35 20.76 16.56
N GLU A 66 -37.38 20.80 15.72
CA GLU A 66 -38.78 20.58 16.11
C GLU A 66 -39.14 19.10 16.33
N LEU A 67 -38.33 18.16 15.82
CA LEU A 67 -38.61 16.73 15.95
C LEU A 67 -38.40 16.22 17.39
N PRO A 68 -39.31 15.42 17.95
CA PRO A 68 -39.10 14.75 19.23
C PRO A 68 -37.95 13.74 19.14
N ARG A 69 -37.25 13.53 20.27
CA ARG A 69 -36.03 12.70 20.33
C ARG A 69 -36.20 11.30 19.73
N TRP A 70 -37.33 10.64 19.96
CA TRP A 70 -37.57 9.30 19.43
C TRP A 70 -37.64 9.25 17.90
N ILE A 71 -38.17 10.30 17.24
CA ILE A 71 -38.20 10.41 15.77
C ILE A 71 -36.77 10.64 15.25
N LYS A 72 -35.99 11.51 15.90
CA LYS A 72 -34.57 11.74 15.57
C LYS A 72 -33.78 10.44 15.65
N THR A 73 -33.97 9.66 16.72
CA THR A 73 -33.36 8.35 16.88
C THR A 73 -33.78 7.39 15.78
N PHE A 74 -35.07 7.30 15.46
CA PHE A 74 -35.56 6.45 14.37
C PHE A 74 -34.88 6.79 13.03
N PHE A 75 -34.83 8.07 12.64
CA PHE A 75 -34.16 8.49 11.41
C PHE A 75 -32.64 8.29 11.44
N SER A 76 -32.02 8.32 12.62
CA SER A 76 -30.59 8.04 12.79
C SER A 76 -30.24 6.57 12.55
N PHE A 77 -31.15 5.65 12.89
CA PHE A 77 -30.99 4.21 12.65
C PHE A 77 -31.51 3.76 11.28
N LEU A 78 -32.41 4.52 10.64
CA LEU A 78 -33.06 4.12 9.39
C LEU A 78 -32.06 3.73 8.26
N PRO A 79 -30.97 4.49 7.99
CA PRO A 79 -29.99 4.08 6.98
C PRO A 79 -29.29 2.77 7.33
N LEU A 80 -28.93 2.58 8.61
CA LEU A 80 -28.29 1.35 9.08
C LEU A 80 -29.20 0.14 8.94
N LEU A 81 -30.47 0.26 9.34
CA LEU A 81 -31.47 -0.80 9.19
C LEU A 81 -31.70 -1.16 7.72
N ALA A 82 -31.78 -0.15 6.84
CA ALA A 82 -31.90 -0.37 5.40
C ALA A 82 -30.68 -1.11 4.83
N GLY A 83 -29.47 -0.73 5.24
CA GLY A 83 -28.23 -1.40 4.85
C GLY A 83 -28.17 -2.86 5.33
N GLN A 84 -28.49 -3.09 6.60
CA GLN A 84 -28.54 -4.43 7.19
C GLN A 84 -29.58 -5.33 6.51
N ALA A 85 -30.77 -4.80 6.23
CA ALA A 85 -31.81 -5.51 5.49
C ALA A 85 -31.36 -5.87 4.06
N ALA A 86 -30.68 -4.95 3.36
CA ALA A 86 -30.12 -5.20 2.04
C ALA A 86 -29.02 -6.28 2.08
N CYS A 87 -28.11 -6.21 3.05
CA CYS A 87 -27.09 -7.24 3.28
C CYS A 87 -27.73 -8.61 3.53
N GLY A 88 -28.70 -8.68 4.43
CA GLY A 88 -29.43 -9.92 4.75
C GLY A 88 -30.15 -10.49 3.54
N TYR A 89 -30.88 -9.67 2.78
CA TYR A 89 -31.57 -10.10 1.56
C TYR A 89 -30.58 -10.69 0.53
N LEU A 90 -29.44 -10.04 0.31
CA LEU A 90 -28.43 -10.52 -0.63
C LEU A 90 -27.77 -11.82 -0.16
N LEU A 91 -27.47 -11.92 1.13
CA LEU A 91 -26.85 -13.09 1.73
C LEU A 91 -27.74 -14.33 1.64
N PHE A 92 -29.05 -14.19 1.86
CA PHE A 92 -29.99 -15.33 1.89
C PHE A 92 -30.68 -15.62 0.55
N LYS A 93 -30.91 -14.64 -0.33
CA LYS A 93 -31.76 -14.84 -1.52
C LYS A 93 -31.08 -14.68 -2.89
N LYS A 94 -29.99 -13.91 -3.02
CA LYS A 94 -29.41 -13.58 -4.34
C LYS A 94 -27.93 -13.92 -4.54
N GLY A 95 -27.24 -14.31 -3.47
CA GLY A 95 -25.80 -14.59 -3.51
C GLY A 95 -24.94 -13.32 -3.55
N LEU A 96 -23.69 -13.46 -3.09
CA LEU A 96 -22.78 -12.34 -2.80
C LEU A 96 -21.92 -11.89 -4.01
N THR A 97 -22.11 -12.48 -5.20
CA THR A 97 -21.20 -12.27 -6.36
C THR A 97 -21.46 -10.98 -7.14
N SER A 98 -22.51 -10.23 -6.83
CA SER A 98 -22.88 -8.99 -7.52
C SER A 98 -22.24 -7.75 -6.89
N TRP A 99 -22.01 -6.70 -7.70
CA TRP A 99 -21.63 -5.35 -7.25
C TRP A 99 -22.54 -4.81 -6.13
N ARG A 100 -23.79 -5.27 -6.09
CA ARG A 100 -24.78 -4.93 -5.07
C ARG A 100 -24.37 -5.37 -3.67
N GLY A 101 -23.67 -6.51 -3.55
CA GLY A 101 -23.14 -7.00 -2.27
C GLY A 101 -22.06 -6.08 -1.70
N GLU A 102 -21.14 -5.63 -2.55
CA GLU A 102 -20.11 -4.66 -2.17
C GLU A 102 -20.73 -3.31 -1.78
N ALA A 103 -21.70 -2.83 -2.57
CA ALA A 103 -22.39 -1.57 -2.29
C ALA A 103 -23.19 -1.63 -0.98
N ALA A 104 -23.96 -2.70 -0.75
CA ALA A 104 -24.73 -2.88 0.48
C ALA A 104 -23.82 -3.00 1.71
N ALA A 105 -22.73 -3.75 1.61
CA ALA A 105 -21.79 -3.93 2.71
C ALA A 105 -21.03 -2.64 3.04
N ALA A 106 -20.57 -1.90 2.02
CA ALA A 106 -19.89 -0.62 2.22
C ALA A 106 -20.85 0.44 2.78
N PHE A 107 -22.07 0.52 2.24
CA PHE A 107 -23.11 1.40 2.76
C PHE A 107 -23.42 1.09 4.23
N THR A 108 -23.67 -0.19 4.55
CA THR A 108 -23.93 -0.63 5.93
C THR A 108 -22.78 -0.23 6.84
N ALA A 109 -21.53 -0.53 6.45
CA ALA A 109 -20.35 -0.16 7.22
C ALA A 109 -20.25 1.36 7.47
N LEU A 110 -20.54 2.20 6.47
CA LEU A 110 -20.52 3.66 6.64
C LEU A 110 -21.67 4.16 7.54
N THR A 111 -22.86 3.61 7.36
CA THR A 111 -24.04 3.99 8.16
C THR A 111 -23.91 3.61 9.63
N ILE A 112 -23.09 2.62 10.00
CA ILE A 112 -22.75 2.35 11.41
C ILE A 112 -22.13 3.60 12.05
N GLY A 113 -21.10 4.19 11.43
CA GLY A 113 -20.46 5.42 11.93
C GLY A 113 -21.43 6.59 11.97
N ALA A 114 -22.24 6.76 10.92
CA ALA A 114 -23.26 7.81 10.87
C ALA A 114 -24.28 7.66 12.01
N THR A 115 -24.80 6.46 12.26
CA THR A 115 -25.75 6.20 13.34
C THR A 115 -25.13 6.47 14.72
N ILE A 116 -23.87 6.06 14.96
CA ILE A 116 -23.18 6.35 16.23
C ILE A 116 -23.08 7.87 16.43
N ALA A 117 -22.63 8.60 15.42
CA ALA A 117 -22.47 10.06 15.49
C ALA A 117 -23.81 10.77 15.72
N MET A 118 -24.86 10.36 15.00
CA MET A 118 -26.19 10.95 15.15
C MET A 118 -26.79 10.65 16.53
N VAL A 119 -26.65 9.44 17.06
CA VAL A 119 -27.12 9.10 18.41
C VAL A 119 -26.37 9.90 19.47
N HIS A 120 -25.05 10.06 19.31
CA HIS A 120 -24.24 10.90 20.21
C HIS A 120 -24.78 12.34 20.26
N GLN A 121 -25.09 12.92 19.09
CA GLN A 121 -25.70 14.25 18.98
C GLN A 121 -27.13 14.32 19.54
N VAL A 122 -28.01 13.37 19.20
CA VAL A 122 -29.44 13.41 19.59
C VAL A 122 -29.61 13.33 21.10
N TYR A 123 -28.74 12.60 21.78
CA TYR A 123 -28.81 12.41 23.24
C TYR A 123 -27.85 13.31 24.02
N ASN A 124 -27.06 14.15 23.35
CA ASN A 124 -25.99 14.94 23.97
C ASN A 124 -25.14 14.08 24.91
N LEU A 125 -24.69 12.92 24.41
CA LEU A 125 -23.88 12.01 25.20
C LEU A 125 -22.59 12.71 25.63
N PRO A 126 -22.00 12.34 26.78
CA PRO A 126 -20.75 12.94 27.24
C PRO A 126 -19.68 12.92 26.15
N ASP A 127 -18.81 13.93 26.18
CA ASP A 127 -17.69 14.01 25.26
C ASP A 127 -16.86 12.73 25.33
N SER A 128 -16.70 12.09 24.19
CA SER A 128 -15.85 10.90 24.03
C SER A 128 -14.77 11.21 23.02
N SER A 129 -13.59 10.59 23.18
CA SER A 129 -12.51 10.80 22.22
C SER A 129 -12.92 10.29 20.83
N PHE A 130 -12.45 10.96 19.79
CA PHE A 130 -12.67 10.51 18.41
C PHE A 130 -12.13 9.08 18.18
N ALA A 131 -11.08 8.69 18.90
CA ALA A 131 -10.55 7.32 18.93
C ALA A 131 -11.57 6.30 19.47
N SER A 132 -12.34 6.65 20.51
CA SER A 132 -13.39 5.78 21.07
C SER A 132 -14.54 5.58 20.08
N PHE A 133 -14.97 6.67 19.43
CA PHE A 133 -15.94 6.62 18.33
C PHE A 133 -15.47 5.70 17.19
N LEU A 134 -14.23 5.89 16.72
CA LEU A 134 -13.66 5.13 15.61
C LEU A 134 -13.45 3.65 15.96
N THR A 135 -13.05 3.36 17.20
CA THR A 135 -12.93 1.99 17.71
C THR A 135 -14.27 1.26 17.67
N LEU A 136 -15.33 1.87 18.20
CA LEU A 136 -16.67 1.28 18.17
C LEU A 136 -17.15 1.05 16.73
N TRP A 137 -16.92 2.02 15.85
CA TRP A 137 -17.27 1.91 14.44
C TRP A 137 -16.55 0.71 13.78
N LEU A 138 -15.24 0.59 13.95
CA LEU A 138 -14.47 -0.52 13.39
C LEU A 138 -14.99 -1.88 13.90
N ILE A 139 -15.13 -2.03 15.22
CA ILE A 139 -15.60 -3.29 15.82
C ILE A 139 -16.96 -3.69 15.25
N LEU A 140 -17.90 -2.76 15.11
CA LEU A 140 -19.22 -3.03 14.57
C LEU A 140 -19.23 -3.25 13.04
N ALA A 141 -18.24 -2.74 12.31
CA ALA A 141 -18.09 -2.98 10.87
C ALA A 141 -17.53 -4.38 10.55
N LEU A 142 -16.82 -5.03 11.48
CA LEU A 142 -16.19 -6.34 11.28
C LEU A 142 -17.17 -7.45 10.85
N PRO A 143 -18.34 -7.65 11.49
CA PRO A 143 -19.30 -8.65 11.05
C PRO A 143 -19.73 -8.46 9.60
N THR A 144 -19.99 -7.21 9.19
CA THR A 144 -20.38 -6.88 7.81
C THR A 144 -19.26 -7.23 6.83
N LEU A 145 -18.01 -6.90 7.17
CA LEU A 145 -16.82 -7.24 6.38
C LEU A 145 -16.74 -8.75 6.13
N TYR A 146 -16.84 -9.56 7.19
CA TYR A 146 -16.66 -11.00 7.10
C TYR A 146 -17.85 -11.74 6.49
N LEU A 147 -19.08 -11.40 6.88
CA LEU A 147 -20.29 -12.05 6.39
C LEU A 147 -20.50 -11.78 4.89
N MET A 148 -20.33 -10.52 4.48
CA MET A 148 -20.49 -10.13 3.07
C MET A 148 -19.25 -10.42 2.24
N ARG A 149 -18.11 -10.75 2.87
CA ARG A 149 -16.80 -10.88 2.24
C ARG A 149 -16.45 -9.68 1.36
N SER A 150 -16.83 -8.48 1.81
CA SER A 150 -16.75 -7.26 1.01
C SER A 150 -15.33 -6.71 0.98
N ARG A 151 -14.83 -6.51 -0.24
CA ARG A 151 -13.54 -5.88 -0.50
C ARG A 151 -13.59 -4.39 -0.22
N ALA A 152 -14.70 -3.73 -0.58
CA ALA A 152 -14.89 -2.30 -0.32
C ALA A 152 -14.90 -2.01 1.19
N THR A 153 -15.65 -2.80 1.97
CA THR A 153 -15.66 -2.67 3.43
C THR A 153 -14.29 -2.96 4.04
N ALA A 154 -13.54 -3.93 3.51
CA ALA A 154 -12.16 -4.19 3.98
C ALA A 154 -11.22 -3.00 3.73
N VAL A 155 -11.31 -2.31 2.58
CA VAL A 155 -10.53 -1.08 2.32
C VAL A 155 -10.92 0.03 3.29
N LEU A 156 -12.22 0.27 3.51
CA LEU A 156 -12.70 1.26 4.50
C LEU A 156 -12.19 0.93 5.91
N TYR A 157 -12.21 -0.35 6.27
CA TYR A 157 -11.70 -0.83 7.55
C TYR A 157 -10.20 -0.57 7.69
N TYR A 158 -9.38 -0.86 6.67
CA TYR A 158 -7.94 -0.52 6.67
C TYR A 158 -7.69 0.98 6.86
N ILE A 159 -8.46 1.85 6.19
CA ILE A 159 -8.36 3.31 6.34
C ILE A 159 -8.65 3.69 7.80
N GLY A 160 -9.71 3.14 8.39
CA GLY A 160 -10.08 3.41 9.77
C GLY A 160 -9.05 2.90 10.78
N ILE A 161 -8.46 1.71 10.60
CA ILE A 161 -7.36 1.23 11.46
C ILE A 161 -6.14 2.16 11.34
N GLY A 162 -5.79 2.60 10.12
CA GLY A 162 -4.70 3.55 9.91
C GLY A 162 -4.93 4.88 10.64
N ALA A 163 -6.14 5.44 10.54
CA ALA A 163 -6.53 6.63 11.29
C ALA A 163 -6.48 6.40 12.81
N LEU A 164 -7.00 5.26 13.29
CA LEU A 164 -6.96 4.91 14.72
C LEU A 164 -5.52 4.79 15.24
N CYS A 165 -4.62 4.25 14.43
CA CYS A 165 -3.21 4.15 14.77
C CYS A 165 -2.56 5.53 14.93
N ILE A 166 -2.84 6.47 14.03
CA ILE A 166 -2.36 7.85 14.11
C ILE A 166 -2.88 8.55 15.37
N LEU A 167 -4.16 8.34 15.71
CA LEU A 167 -4.74 8.86 16.96
C LEU A 167 -4.09 8.27 18.22
N GLY A 168 -3.44 7.10 18.10
CA GLY A 168 -2.64 6.49 19.17
C GLY A 168 -1.33 7.21 19.47
N TYR A 169 -1.05 8.35 18.82
CA TYR A 169 0.09 9.21 19.17
C TYR A 169 -0.03 9.72 20.60
N ARG A 170 0.96 9.39 21.42
CA ARG A 170 1.03 9.59 22.87
C ARG A 170 -0.13 8.97 23.67
N GLU A 171 -0.89 8.06 23.06
CA GLU A 171 -2.03 7.38 23.68
C GLU A 171 -1.94 5.86 23.49
N TRP A 172 -1.24 5.19 24.42
CA TRP A 172 -0.95 3.75 24.36
C TRP A 172 -2.18 2.86 24.17
N PRO A 173 -3.30 3.05 24.90
CA PRO A 173 -4.50 2.21 24.71
C PRO A 173 -5.04 2.25 23.27
N THR A 174 -5.12 3.45 22.68
CA THR A 174 -5.60 3.64 21.30
C THR A 174 -4.61 3.03 20.29
N TYR A 175 -3.30 3.21 20.50
CA TYR A 175 -2.27 2.55 19.69
C TYR A 175 -2.43 1.02 19.71
N TYR A 176 -2.51 0.40 20.88
CA TYR A 176 -2.69 -1.06 20.96
C TYR A 176 -4.02 -1.53 20.37
N THR A 177 -5.09 -0.75 20.53
CA THR A 177 -6.39 -1.04 19.91
C THR A 177 -6.29 -1.05 18.38
N SER A 178 -5.48 -0.17 17.78
CA SER A 178 -5.21 -0.21 16.34
C SER A 178 -4.50 -1.49 15.90
N LEU A 179 -3.59 -2.03 16.70
CA LEU A 179 -2.89 -3.29 16.41
C LEU A 179 -3.83 -4.50 16.54
N VAL A 180 -4.70 -4.50 17.55
CA VAL A 180 -5.72 -5.55 17.73
C VAL A 180 -6.70 -5.54 16.56
N THR A 181 -7.23 -4.37 16.19
CA THR A 181 -8.16 -4.25 15.05
C THR A 181 -7.51 -4.61 13.72
N PHE A 182 -6.22 -4.31 13.52
CA PHE A 182 -5.44 -4.82 12.40
C PHE A 182 -5.30 -6.34 12.41
N THR A 183 -5.03 -6.94 13.56
CA THR A 183 -4.95 -8.41 13.70
C THR A 183 -6.27 -9.07 13.32
N LEU A 184 -7.40 -8.44 13.65
CA LEU A 184 -8.74 -8.94 13.31
C LEU A 184 -9.04 -8.95 11.80
N ILE A 185 -8.37 -8.17 10.96
CA ILE A 185 -8.53 -8.23 9.49
C ILE A 185 -7.55 -9.20 8.80
N LEU A 186 -6.48 -9.64 9.49
CA LEU A 186 -5.48 -10.55 8.91
C LEU A 186 -6.07 -11.86 8.36
N PRO A 187 -7.03 -12.55 9.01
CA PRO A 187 -7.63 -13.75 8.44
C PRO A 187 -8.26 -13.52 7.06
N PHE A 188 -8.96 -12.40 6.89
CA PHE A 188 -9.55 -12.00 5.61
C PHE A 188 -8.47 -11.75 4.54
N TYR A 189 -7.40 -11.06 4.92
CA TYR A 189 -6.26 -10.80 4.04
C TYR A 189 -5.52 -12.09 3.65
N ILE A 190 -5.26 -12.99 4.60
CA ILE A 190 -4.61 -14.30 4.34
C ILE A 190 -5.47 -15.16 3.41
N TRP A 191 -6.79 -15.15 3.58
CA TRP A 191 -7.70 -15.82 2.64
C TRP A 191 -7.55 -15.28 1.21
N HIS A 192 -7.42 -13.95 1.06
CA HIS A 192 -7.17 -13.32 -0.24
C HIS A 192 -5.83 -13.71 -0.86
N ILE A 193 -4.78 -13.84 -0.05
CA ILE A 193 -3.49 -14.35 -0.51
C ILE A 193 -3.63 -15.78 -1.02
N ARG A 194 -4.30 -16.67 -0.26
CA ARG A 194 -4.38 -18.10 -0.59
C ARG A 194 -5.23 -18.40 -1.81
N TYR A 195 -6.37 -17.71 -1.97
CA TYR A 195 -7.36 -18.06 -2.99
C TYR A 195 -7.47 -17.04 -4.13
N LYS A 196 -6.92 -15.83 -3.97
CA LYS A 196 -7.03 -14.72 -4.93
C LYS A 196 -5.71 -13.96 -5.11
N ALA A 197 -4.58 -14.66 -5.04
CA ALA A 197 -3.22 -14.09 -5.04
C ALA A 197 -2.97 -13.05 -6.15
N ASN A 198 -3.44 -13.33 -7.37
CA ASN A 198 -3.19 -12.51 -8.57
C ASN A 198 -4.28 -11.45 -8.83
N SER A 199 -5.19 -11.21 -7.88
CA SER A 199 -6.25 -10.23 -8.07
C SER A 199 -5.80 -8.81 -7.70
N ALA A 200 -6.27 -7.80 -8.46
CA ALA A 200 -5.99 -6.38 -8.22
C ALA A 200 -6.23 -5.95 -6.75
N ILE A 201 -7.26 -6.51 -6.11
CA ILE A 201 -7.58 -6.20 -4.72
C ILE A 201 -6.58 -6.79 -3.73
N THR A 202 -6.03 -7.98 -4.00
CA THR A 202 -4.99 -8.56 -3.13
C THR A 202 -3.73 -7.71 -3.18
N TYR A 203 -3.39 -7.16 -4.36
CA TYR A 203 -2.33 -6.14 -4.47
C TYR A 203 -2.62 -4.89 -3.66
N ALA A 204 -3.87 -4.40 -3.65
CA ALA A 204 -4.25 -3.28 -2.79
C ALA A 204 -4.08 -3.62 -1.29
N PHE A 205 -4.45 -4.83 -0.86
CA PHE A 205 -4.24 -5.26 0.53
C PHE A 205 -2.77 -5.42 0.91
N HIS A 206 -1.89 -5.83 -0.02
CA HIS A 206 -0.44 -5.80 0.21
C HIS A 206 0.03 -4.37 0.52
N TRP A 207 -0.36 -3.40 -0.30
CA TRP A 207 -0.02 -1.98 -0.10
C TRP A 207 -0.61 -1.41 1.20
N LEU A 208 -1.89 -1.67 1.48
CA LEU A 208 -2.53 -1.20 2.71
C LEU A 208 -1.86 -1.78 3.96
N THR A 209 -1.42 -3.04 3.90
CA THR A 209 -0.67 -3.68 5.00
C THR A 209 0.70 -3.06 5.19
N VAL A 210 1.42 -2.77 4.10
CA VAL A 210 2.70 -2.06 4.13
C VAL A 210 2.54 -0.67 4.75
N VAL A 211 1.57 0.11 4.25
CA VAL A 211 1.31 1.47 4.75
C VAL A 211 0.94 1.45 6.22
N PHE A 212 0.04 0.55 6.64
CA PHE A 212 -0.35 0.42 8.04
C PHE A 212 0.84 0.07 8.94
N SER A 213 1.66 -0.91 8.56
CA SER A 213 2.81 -1.31 9.39
C SER A 213 3.90 -0.23 9.45
N GLY A 214 4.09 0.56 8.39
CA GLY A 214 4.94 1.76 8.44
C GLY A 214 4.40 2.84 9.38
N ILE A 215 3.09 3.14 9.32
CA ILE A 215 2.43 4.08 10.26
C ILE A 215 2.56 3.58 11.69
N ALA A 216 2.24 2.31 11.94
CA ALA A 216 2.32 1.72 13.27
C ALA A 216 3.73 1.80 13.85
N LEU A 217 4.75 1.56 13.03
CA LEU A 217 6.14 1.67 13.48
C LEU A 217 6.54 3.12 13.80
N PHE A 218 6.12 4.08 12.98
CA PHE A 218 6.35 5.49 13.23
C PHE A 218 5.68 5.96 14.53
N ILE A 219 4.42 5.56 14.76
CA ILE A 219 3.70 5.92 15.98
C ILE A 219 4.32 5.23 17.19
N LEU A 220 4.78 3.97 17.06
CA LEU A 220 5.52 3.29 18.10
C LEU A 220 6.78 4.07 18.48
N SER A 221 7.63 4.41 17.50
CA SER A 221 8.89 5.14 17.75
C SER A 221 8.63 6.48 18.43
N ALA A 222 7.58 7.19 17.98
CA ALA A 222 7.17 8.44 18.60
C ALA A 222 6.65 8.29 20.04
N ASN A 223 5.97 7.19 20.35
CA ASN A 223 5.43 6.90 21.69
C ASN A 223 6.54 6.53 22.68
N ILE A 224 7.52 5.74 22.26
CA ILE A 224 8.69 5.40 23.09
C ILE A 224 9.72 6.54 23.14
N ARG A 225 9.56 7.59 22.32
CA ARG A 225 10.50 8.71 22.16
C ARG A 225 11.91 8.22 21.83
N ASP A 226 11.98 7.24 20.94
CA ASP A 226 13.25 6.66 20.53
C ASP A 226 13.83 7.43 19.36
N ASP A 227 15.01 8.00 19.58
CA ASP A 227 15.81 8.67 18.57
C ASP A 227 16.33 7.67 17.51
N GLY A 228 16.26 6.36 17.78
CA GLY A 228 16.62 5.26 16.87
C GLY A 228 15.56 4.86 15.85
N ALA A 229 14.53 5.68 15.59
CA ALA A 229 13.40 5.37 14.70
C ALA A 229 13.83 4.76 13.35
N ILE A 230 14.92 5.27 12.75
CA ILE A 230 15.41 4.84 11.43
C ILE A 230 15.88 3.39 11.42
N LEU A 231 16.53 2.93 12.50
CA LEU A 231 16.96 1.54 12.63
C LEU A 231 15.77 0.59 12.47
N TRP A 232 14.64 0.92 13.13
CA TRP A 232 13.43 0.12 13.05
C TRP A 232 12.87 0.06 11.62
N PHE A 233 12.92 1.16 10.86
CA PHE A 233 12.48 1.19 9.46
C PHE A 233 13.38 0.34 8.55
N VAL A 234 14.68 0.29 8.81
CA VAL A 234 15.60 -0.60 8.10
C VAL A 234 15.30 -2.07 8.40
N LEU A 235 14.98 -2.39 9.65
CA LEU A 235 14.57 -3.73 10.05
C LEU A 235 13.22 -4.14 9.44
N LEU A 236 12.26 -3.22 9.41
CA LEU A 236 10.98 -3.42 8.73
C LEU A 236 11.20 -3.69 7.23
N SER A 237 12.10 -2.94 6.58
CA SER A 237 12.49 -3.17 5.19
C SER A 237 13.11 -4.55 4.98
N ALA A 238 13.93 -5.00 5.93
CA ALA A 238 14.51 -6.33 5.92
C ALA A 238 13.42 -7.42 5.95
N ILE A 239 12.43 -7.28 6.86
CA ILE A 239 11.26 -8.17 6.95
C ILE A 239 10.44 -8.15 5.66
N TYR A 240 10.21 -6.97 5.08
CA TYR A 240 9.48 -6.83 3.82
C TYR A 240 10.17 -7.51 2.64
N LEU A 241 11.50 -7.43 2.54
CA LEU A 241 12.25 -8.18 1.52
C LEU A 241 12.01 -9.68 1.65
N MET A 242 11.99 -10.20 2.88
CA MET A 242 11.73 -11.61 3.17
C MET A 242 10.29 -11.99 2.80
N ILE A 243 9.30 -11.26 3.31
CA ILE A 243 7.88 -11.48 2.99
C ILE A 243 7.66 -11.45 1.47
N GLY A 244 8.27 -10.47 0.80
CA GLY A 244 8.20 -10.34 -0.64
C GLY A 244 8.77 -11.55 -1.37
N LYS A 245 9.82 -12.21 -0.86
CA LYS A 245 10.34 -13.43 -1.49
C LYS A 245 9.38 -14.62 -1.43
N TYR A 246 8.58 -14.74 -0.36
CA TYR A 246 7.59 -15.81 -0.23
C TYR A 246 6.31 -15.55 -1.03
N LEU A 247 5.82 -14.31 -1.04
CA LEU A 247 4.50 -14.01 -1.61
C LEU A 247 4.51 -13.93 -3.14
N GLN A 248 5.47 -13.21 -3.73
CA GLN A 248 5.44 -12.91 -5.16
C GLN A 248 6.84 -12.82 -5.77
N THR A 249 7.07 -13.61 -6.81
CA THR A 249 8.34 -13.70 -7.54
C THR A 249 8.64 -12.44 -8.35
N SER A 250 7.63 -11.82 -8.99
CA SER A 250 7.80 -10.58 -9.75
C SER A 250 7.93 -9.35 -8.83
N ILE A 251 8.99 -8.56 -9.03
CA ILE A 251 9.30 -7.37 -8.21
C ILE A 251 8.27 -6.25 -8.42
N TYR A 252 7.76 -6.09 -9.65
CA TYR A 252 6.92 -4.95 -10.04
C TYR A 252 5.55 -4.87 -9.36
N TYR A 253 5.06 -6.02 -8.89
CA TYR A 253 3.76 -6.10 -8.22
C TYR A 253 3.89 -6.38 -6.71
N ASN A 254 5.11 -6.48 -6.22
CA ASN A 254 5.39 -6.88 -4.84
C ASN A 254 5.53 -5.64 -3.96
N ALA A 255 4.42 -5.21 -3.37
CA ALA A 255 4.36 -4.02 -2.51
C ALA A 255 5.44 -4.03 -1.42
N TYR A 256 5.70 -5.19 -0.81
CA TYR A 256 6.71 -5.34 0.23
C TYR A 256 8.13 -5.08 -0.29
N LYS A 257 8.52 -5.70 -1.41
CA LYS A 257 9.84 -5.43 -2.02
C LYS A 257 9.96 -3.97 -2.42
N VAL A 258 8.97 -3.41 -3.10
CA VAL A 258 9.02 -2.01 -3.55
C VAL A 258 9.15 -1.07 -2.35
N ALA A 259 8.38 -1.28 -1.28
CA ALA A 259 8.45 -0.48 -0.08
C ALA A 259 9.81 -0.59 0.63
N ALA A 260 10.37 -1.79 0.75
CA ALA A 260 11.71 -1.98 1.31
C ALA A 260 12.78 -1.28 0.47
N LEU A 261 12.69 -1.37 -0.86
CA LEU A 261 13.63 -0.71 -1.76
C LEU A 261 13.52 0.81 -1.70
N LEU A 262 12.34 1.38 -1.53
CA LEU A 262 12.22 2.83 -1.31
C LEU A 262 12.74 3.23 0.08
N CYS A 263 12.42 2.44 1.11
CA CYS A 263 12.74 2.78 2.49
C CYS A 263 14.24 2.70 2.79
N ILE A 264 14.97 1.72 2.26
CA ILE A 264 16.41 1.56 2.54
C ILE A 264 17.22 2.82 2.16
N PRO A 265 17.17 3.35 0.90
CA PRO A 265 17.86 4.59 0.54
C PRO A 265 17.39 5.80 1.34
N ILE A 266 16.08 5.92 1.62
CA ILE A 266 15.56 7.00 2.46
C ILE A 266 16.22 6.99 3.84
N CYS A 267 16.39 5.81 4.45
CA CYS A 267 17.08 5.68 5.73
C CYS A 267 18.56 6.08 5.68
N PHE A 268 19.25 5.89 4.54
CA PHE A 268 20.61 6.39 4.35
C PHE A 268 20.66 7.91 4.18
N PHE A 269 19.68 8.49 3.48
CA PHE A 269 19.65 9.93 3.17
C PHE A 269 19.36 10.85 4.35
N ILE A 270 18.66 10.36 5.39
CA ILE A 270 18.24 11.20 6.52
C ILE A 270 19.41 11.51 7.47
N GLU A 271 20.54 10.78 7.39
CA GLU A 271 21.77 11.02 8.19
C GLU A 271 21.57 11.16 9.71
N ASP A 272 20.45 10.68 10.23
CA ASP A 272 20.12 10.73 11.65
C ASP A 272 20.60 9.45 12.33
N PHE A 273 21.87 9.48 12.76
CA PHE A 273 22.52 8.38 13.43
C PHE A 273 22.21 8.42 14.93
N PRO A 274 21.55 7.38 15.49
CA PRO A 274 21.15 7.40 16.88
C PRO A 274 22.36 7.46 17.81
N SER A 275 22.19 8.19 18.92
CA SER A 275 23.18 8.17 20.00
C SER A 275 23.20 6.78 20.65
N PHE A 276 24.39 6.16 20.68
CA PHE A 276 24.51 4.79 21.13
C PHE A 276 24.53 4.70 22.66
N ASN A 277 23.55 3.98 23.20
CA ASN A 277 23.57 3.48 24.58
C ASN A 277 23.55 1.94 24.60
N ASN A 278 23.88 1.32 25.74
CA ASN A 278 23.92 -0.14 25.84
C ASN A 278 22.59 -0.82 25.44
N TYR A 279 21.46 -0.18 25.71
CA TYR A 279 20.14 -0.70 25.35
C TYR A 279 19.91 -0.79 23.83
N THR A 280 20.24 0.28 23.08
CA THR A 280 20.19 0.30 21.61
C THR A 280 21.12 -0.73 20.98
N LEU A 281 22.27 -1.00 21.60
CA LEU A 281 23.20 -2.03 21.13
C LEU A 281 22.60 -3.44 21.28
N TYR A 282 22.11 -3.81 22.47
CA TYR A 282 21.55 -5.15 22.69
C TYR A 282 20.30 -5.41 21.84
N THR A 283 19.41 -4.42 21.71
CA THR A 283 18.22 -4.53 20.87
C THR A 283 18.60 -4.70 19.40
N THR A 284 19.56 -3.92 18.88
CA THR A 284 20.05 -4.07 17.51
C THR A 284 20.66 -5.45 17.27
N ILE A 285 21.50 -5.94 18.17
CA ILE A 285 22.09 -7.30 18.08
C ILE A 285 21.00 -8.35 18.02
N ALA A 286 20.02 -8.30 18.93
CA ALA A 286 18.92 -9.26 18.96
C ALA A 286 18.14 -9.29 17.64
N ILE A 287 17.86 -8.13 17.05
CA ILE A 287 17.08 -8.05 15.81
C ILE A 287 17.92 -8.49 14.60
N VAL A 288 19.20 -8.12 14.54
CA VAL A 288 20.12 -8.59 13.51
C VAL A 288 20.20 -10.13 13.53
N LEU A 289 20.34 -10.73 14.72
CA LEU A 289 20.32 -12.18 14.89
C LEU A 289 19.00 -12.78 14.41
N PHE A 290 17.87 -12.19 14.78
CA PHE A 290 16.55 -12.63 14.31
C PHE A 290 16.44 -12.57 12.78
N TYR A 291 16.93 -11.49 12.16
CA TYR A 291 16.93 -11.36 10.71
C TYR A 291 17.86 -12.37 10.02
N PHE A 292 19.04 -12.65 10.59
CA PHE A 292 19.92 -13.72 10.12
C PHE A 292 19.24 -15.08 10.19
N LEU A 293 18.49 -15.37 11.26
CA LEU A 293 17.71 -16.60 11.38
C LEU A 293 16.63 -16.70 10.29
N LEU A 294 15.97 -15.58 9.94
CA LEU A 294 15.00 -15.54 8.83
C LEU A 294 15.67 -15.82 7.47
N ILE A 295 16.82 -15.20 7.20
CA ILE A 295 17.61 -15.45 5.98
C ILE A 295 18.04 -16.92 5.93
N ALA A 296 18.59 -17.44 7.03
CA ALA A 296 19.03 -18.82 7.13
C ALA A 296 17.86 -19.78 6.87
N LYS A 297 16.73 -19.60 7.56
CA LYS A 297 15.52 -20.39 7.29
C LYS A 297 15.15 -20.37 5.80
N TYR A 298 15.11 -19.20 5.17
CA TYR A 298 14.73 -19.08 3.76
C TYR A 298 15.65 -19.88 2.83
N TYR A 299 16.97 -19.81 3.00
CA TYR A 299 17.92 -20.51 2.13
C TYR A 299 18.16 -21.98 2.48
N TYR A 300 18.04 -22.36 3.75
CA TYR A 300 18.30 -23.75 4.18
C TYR A 300 17.05 -24.62 4.16
N ILE A 301 15.87 -24.06 4.44
CA ILE A 301 14.62 -24.82 4.62
C ILE A 301 13.69 -24.66 3.42
N ASP A 302 13.50 -23.43 2.94
CA ASP A 302 12.39 -23.13 2.02
C ASP A 302 12.79 -23.08 0.53
N LYS A 303 14.07 -22.92 0.18
CA LYS A 303 14.54 -22.79 -1.20
C LYS A 303 15.81 -23.60 -1.50
N LYS A 304 15.87 -24.20 -2.70
CA LYS A 304 17.07 -24.89 -3.24
C LYS A 304 18.08 -23.97 -3.93
N GLU A 305 17.81 -22.66 -4.02
CA GLU A 305 18.75 -21.70 -4.62
C GLU A 305 19.89 -21.42 -3.64
N LYS A 306 21.14 -21.67 -4.06
CA LYS A 306 22.34 -21.50 -3.22
C LYS A 306 22.95 -20.10 -3.26
N ILE A 307 22.46 -19.22 -4.14
CA ILE A 307 23.06 -17.89 -4.34
C ILE A 307 22.35 -16.85 -3.47
N LEU A 308 23.11 -16.21 -2.58
CA LEU A 308 22.61 -15.13 -1.74
C LEU A 308 22.25 -13.90 -2.58
N ASP A 309 20.97 -13.52 -2.56
CA ASP A 309 20.52 -12.23 -3.09
C ASP A 309 21.07 -11.10 -2.21
N LEU A 310 22.06 -10.39 -2.75
CA LEU A 310 22.75 -9.26 -2.11
C LEU A 310 21.79 -8.19 -1.58
N VAL A 311 20.56 -8.10 -2.11
CA VAL A 311 19.52 -7.20 -1.61
C VAL A 311 19.24 -7.39 -0.12
N LEU A 312 19.30 -8.65 0.36
CA LEU A 312 19.06 -8.99 1.76
C LEU A 312 20.17 -8.53 2.69
N VAL A 313 21.36 -8.23 2.16
CA VAL A 313 22.56 -7.85 2.93
C VAL A 313 22.57 -6.36 3.23
N PHE A 314 21.92 -5.51 2.42
CA PHE A 314 21.98 -4.06 2.60
C PHE A 314 21.40 -3.53 3.91
N PRO A 315 20.28 -4.06 4.46
CA PRO A 315 19.87 -3.68 5.81
C PRO A 315 20.95 -3.95 6.87
N LEU A 316 21.71 -5.03 6.72
CA LEU A 316 22.83 -5.35 7.62
C LEU A 316 24.01 -4.41 7.42
N LEU A 317 24.33 -4.06 6.16
CA LEU A 317 25.38 -3.08 5.86
C LEU A 317 25.03 -1.70 6.38
N TYR A 318 23.76 -1.29 6.32
CA TYR A 318 23.29 -0.06 6.95
C TYR A 318 23.59 -0.09 8.45
N ILE A 319 23.10 -1.10 9.15
CA ILE A 319 23.31 -1.25 10.60
C ILE A 319 24.80 -1.25 10.94
N PHE A 320 25.61 -2.01 10.21
CA PHE A 320 27.06 -2.06 10.38
C PHE A 320 27.73 -0.70 10.13
N SER A 321 27.27 0.06 9.13
CA SER A 321 27.79 1.40 8.82
C SER A 321 27.50 2.43 9.91
N ILE A 322 26.36 2.30 10.62
CA ILE A 322 26.07 3.13 11.80
C ILE A 322 27.10 2.86 12.90
N TYR A 323 27.51 1.61 13.12
CA TYR A 323 28.48 1.26 14.19
C TYR A 323 29.91 1.68 13.91
N LEU A 324 30.32 1.75 12.63
CA LEU A 324 31.68 2.13 12.24
C LEU A 324 31.91 3.66 12.23
N VAL A 325 31.20 4.40 13.08
CA VAL A 325 31.23 5.87 13.22
C VAL A 325 32.65 6.43 13.02
N ARG A 326 32.97 6.90 11.80
CA ARG A 326 34.05 7.87 11.46
C ARG A 326 34.47 8.00 9.98
N LEU A 327 34.05 7.13 9.05
CA LEU A 327 34.77 7.01 7.76
C LEU A 327 33.97 7.27 6.47
N TYR A 328 32.81 7.95 6.48
CA TYR A 328 31.99 8.13 5.26
C TYR A 328 31.61 6.80 4.58
N LEU A 329 31.62 5.70 5.34
CA LEU A 329 31.37 4.36 4.84
C LEU A 329 29.93 4.16 4.36
N TYR A 330 28.99 4.91 4.93
CA TYR A 330 27.58 4.81 4.56
C TYR A 330 27.34 5.37 3.14
N ASP A 331 28.03 6.44 2.74
CA ASP A 331 28.04 6.97 1.36
C ASP A 331 28.52 5.90 0.37
N LEU A 332 29.59 5.21 0.72
CA LEU A 332 30.11 4.11 -0.09
C LEU A 332 29.10 2.94 -0.17
N VAL A 333 28.40 2.63 0.91
CA VAL A 333 27.37 1.57 0.92
C VAL A 333 26.18 1.95 0.05
N ILE A 334 25.69 3.19 0.09
CA ILE A 334 24.56 3.61 -0.77
C ILE A 334 24.97 3.75 -2.23
N LEU A 335 26.20 4.21 -2.52
CA LEU A 335 26.75 4.19 -3.88
C LEU A 335 26.89 2.75 -4.39
N ALA A 336 27.40 1.83 -3.57
CA ALA A 336 27.50 0.41 -3.92
C ALA A 336 26.11 -0.22 -4.13
N PHE A 337 25.12 0.18 -3.33
CA PHE A 337 23.72 -0.22 -3.50
C PHE A 337 23.17 0.23 -4.86
N GLY A 338 23.31 1.51 -5.20
CA GLY A 338 22.90 2.04 -6.48
C GLY A 338 23.62 1.36 -7.66
N ALA A 339 24.94 1.19 -7.56
CA ALA A 339 25.75 0.52 -8.58
C ALA A 339 25.35 -0.96 -8.76
N TYR A 340 25.07 -1.67 -7.66
CA TYR A 340 24.55 -3.03 -7.70
C TYR A 340 23.22 -3.11 -8.46
N TYR A 341 22.31 -2.17 -8.24
CA TYR A 341 21.02 -2.13 -8.96
C TYR A 341 21.16 -1.78 -10.44
N ILE A 342 22.10 -0.90 -10.79
CA ILE A 342 22.46 -0.63 -12.19
C ILE A 342 22.97 -1.91 -12.86
N TRP A 343 23.95 -2.59 -12.25
CA TRP A 343 24.49 -3.84 -12.76
C TRP A 343 23.43 -4.95 -12.87
N LYS A 344 22.61 -5.13 -11.83
CA LYS A 344 21.49 -6.07 -11.81
C LYS A 344 20.48 -5.76 -12.90
N GLY A 345 20.20 -4.48 -13.12
CA GLY A 345 19.30 -4.01 -14.18
C GLY A 345 19.83 -4.33 -15.58
N PHE A 346 21.11 -4.10 -15.84
CA PHE A 346 21.74 -4.48 -17.12
C PHE A 346 21.73 -5.99 -17.35
N LYS A 347 22.15 -6.77 -16.35
CA LYS A 347 22.18 -8.24 -16.43
C LYS A 347 20.80 -8.86 -16.63
N SER A 348 19.75 -8.18 -16.16
CA SER A 348 18.36 -8.64 -16.29
C SER A 348 17.58 -7.95 -17.42
N GLU A 349 18.23 -7.09 -18.22
CA GLU A 349 17.62 -6.30 -19.31
C GLU A 349 16.40 -5.47 -18.87
N ARG A 350 16.39 -5.01 -17.61
CA ARG A 350 15.27 -4.27 -17.02
C ARG A 350 15.62 -2.81 -16.82
N SER A 351 15.16 -1.96 -17.74
CA SER A 351 15.39 -0.50 -17.70
C SER A 351 14.94 0.15 -16.38
N LEU A 352 13.80 -0.26 -15.82
CA LEU A 352 13.30 0.28 -14.55
C LEU A 352 14.26 0.03 -13.38
N VAL A 353 14.91 -1.14 -13.35
CA VAL A 353 15.87 -1.50 -12.29
C VAL A 353 17.16 -0.68 -12.44
N VAL A 354 17.59 -0.43 -13.68
CA VAL A 354 18.71 0.48 -13.97
C VAL A 354 18.38 1.90 -13.52
N ASN A 355 17.22 2.42 -13.92
CA ASN A 355 16.76 3.77 -13.56
C ASN A 355 16.63 3.96 -12.05
N TYR A 356 16.19 2.93 -11.33
CA TYR A 356 16.15 2.94 -9.88
C TYR A 356 17.55 3.12 -9.28
N GLY A 357 18.53 2.31 -9.70
CA GLY A 357 19.91 2.45 -9.21
C GLY A 357 20.53 3.81 -9.56
N LEU A 358 20.28 4.31 -10.77
CA LEU A 358 20.68 5.67 -11.19
C LEU A 358 20.04 6.75 -10.32
N SER A 359 18.76 6.60 -9.98
CA SER A 359 18.04 7.57 -9.14
C SER A 359 18.62 7.61 -7.73
N VAL A 360 18.92 6.45 -7.14
CA VAL A 360 19.56 6.38 -5.81
C VAL A 360 20.91 7.11 -5.80
N ILE A 361 21.78 6.83 -6.79
CA ILE A 361 23.08 7.52 -6.93
C ILE A 361 22.88 9.02 -7.14
N SER A 362 21.92 9.42 -7.98
CA SER A 362 21.69 10.82 -8.31
C SER A 362 21.21 11.63 -7.10
N VAL A 363 20.33 11.05 -6.28
CA VAL A 363 19.85 11.68 -5.04
C VAL A 363 20.98 11.80 -4.03
N GLU A 364 21.81 10.76 -3.86
CA GLU A 364 22.99 10.81 -2.98
C GLU A 364 23.95 11.94 -3.38
N ILE A 365 24.29 12.02 -4.67
CA ILE A 365 25.14 13.08 -5.22
C ILE A 365 24.53 14.46 -4.96
N ALA A 366 23.21 14.61 -5.14
CA ALA A 366 22.53 15.87 -4.91
C ALA A 366 22.58 16.28 -3.43
N ILE A 367 22.30 15.36 -2.50
CA ILE A 367 22.36 15.63 -1.05
C ILE A 367 23.78 16.11 -0.67
N ARG A 368 24.81 15.36 -1.06
CA ARG A 368 26.22 15.71 -0.79
C ARG A 368 26.68 17.01 -1.45
N PHE A 369 26.08 17.39 -2.58
CA PHE A 369 26.38 18.65 -3.23
C PHE A 369 25.87 19.87 -2.44
N PHE A 370 24.67 19.77 -1.88
CA PHE A 370 24.09 20.86 -1.09
C PHE A 370 24.59 20.88 0.37
N ASP A 371 25.33 19.85 0.80
CA ASP A 371 25.97 19.80 2.11
C ASP A 371 26.95 20.97 2.29
N SER A 372 26.74 21.76 3.35
CA SER A 372 27.52 22.97 3.63
C SER A 372 28.95 22.68 4.12
N TYR A 373 29.25 21.43 4.47
CA TYR A 373 30.55 21.04 5.01
C TYR A 373 31.70 21.14 4.00
N TYR A 374 31.45 20.95 2.70
CA TYR A 374 32.50 20.88 1.69
C TYR A 374 32.69 22.17 0.88
N PRO A 375 33.95 22.61 0.64
CA PRO A 375 34.25 23.70 -0.28
C PRO A 375 33.77 23.41 -1.70
N PHE A 376 33.30 24.46 -2.40
CA PHE A 376 32.79 24.35 -3.78
C PHE A 376 33.77 23.71 -4.76
N ILE A 377 35.08 23.87 -4.57
CA ILE A 377 36.12 23.28 -5.43
C ILE A 377 36.09 21.74 -5.35
N ILE A 378 35.99 21.18 -4.14
CA ILE A 378 35.95 19.72 -3.94
C ILE A 378 34.68 19.16 -4.58
N LYS A 379 33.54 19.82 -4.37
CA LYS A 379 32.28 19.47 -5.03
C LYS A 379 32.42 19.49 -6.55
N GLY A 380 33.01 20.54 -7.12
CA GLY A 380 33.24 20.66 -8.56
C GLY A 380 34.08 19.51 -9.13
N ILE A 381 35.20 19.15 -8.48
CA ILE A 381 36.06 18.05 -8.92
C ILE A 381 35.31 16.71 -8.90
N VAL A 382 34.58 16.41 -7.82
CA VAL A 382 33.82 15.17 -7.68
C VAL A 382 32.75 15.05 -8.77
N PHE A 383 32.05 16.14 -9.09
CA PHE A 383 31.04 16.15 -10.16
C PHE A 383 31.65 15.93 -11.56
N ILE A 384 32.81 16.52 -11.84
CA ILE A 384 33.51 16.28 -13.11
C ILE A 384 33.86 14.79 -13.24
N LEU A 385 34.39 14.18 -12.17
CA LEU A 385 34.72 12.75 -12.15
C LEU A 385 33.48 11.86 -12.34
N LEU A 386 32.38 12.18 -11.66
CA LEU A 386 31.10 11.46 -11.81
C LEU A 386 30.53 11.61 -13.23
N GLY A 387 30.58 12.82 -13.79
CA GLY A 387 30.16 13.08 -15.17
C GLY A 387 30.96 12.26 -16.18
N ILE A 388 32.29 12.21 -16.03
CA ILE A 388 33.17 11.34 -16.83
C ILE A 388 32.75 9.88 -16.67
N GLY A 389 32.46 9.43 -15.44
CA GLY A 389 31.97 8.08 -15.16
C GLY A 389 30.68 7.73 -15.92
N PHE A 390 29.71 8.66 -15.98
CA PHE A 390 28.48 8.47 -16.77
C PHE A 390 28.75 8.39 -18.28
N PHE A 391 29.66 9.22 -18.82
CA PHE A 391 30.06 9.12 -20.23
C PHE A 391 30.72 7.77 -20.56
N VAL A 392 31.60 7.29 -19.68
CA VAL A 392 32.26 5.99 -19.82
C VAL A 392 31.23 4.85 -19.77
N ALA A 393 30.32 4.87 -18.80
CA ALA A 393 29.25 3.87 -18.71
C ALA A 393 28.36 3.87 -19.95
N ASN A 394 27.95 5.04 -20.44
CA ASN A 394 27.13 5.17 -21.66
C ASN A 394 27.86 4.61 -22.89
N TYR A 395 29.17 4.86 -23.02
CA TYR A 395 29.99 4.29 -24.08
C TYR A 395 29.99 2.74 -24.05
N PHE A 396 30.16 2.14 -22.87
CA PHE A 396 30.11 0.67 -22.74
C PHE A 396 28.74 0.08 -23.07
N ILE A 397 27.66 0.75 -22.68
CA ILE A 397 26.29 0.33 -22.99
C ILE A 397 26.04 0.35 -24.50
N LEU A 398 26.45 1.43 -25.18
CA LEU A 398 26.34 1.56 -26.63
C LEU A 398 27.19 0.50 -27.36
N LYS A 399 28.37 0.18 -26.84
CA LYS A 399 29.23 -0.87 -27.38
C LYS A 399 28.62 -2.27 -27.22
N GLN A 400 28.01 -2.57 -26.08
CA GLN A 400 27.28 -3.84 -25.89
C GLN A 400 26.07 -3.96 -26.81
N LYS A 401 25.28 -2.89 -26.99
CA LYS A 401 24.14 -2.88 -27.92
C LYS A 401 24.51 -2.99 -29.40
N LYS A 402 25.75 -2.66 -29.78
CA LYS A 402 26.26 -2.85 -31.15
C LYS A 402 26.79 -4.26 -31.41
N ASN A 403 27.08 -5.01 -30.35
CA ASN A 403 27.67 -6.35 -30.41
C ASN A 403 26.66 -7.47 -30.08
N ALA A 404 25.41 -7.11 -29.78
CA ALA A 404 24.24 -7.99 -29.69
C ALA A 404 23.36 -7.70 -30.90
#